data_AF-A0AAV6IHW8-F1
#
_entry.id   AF-A0AAV6IHW8-F1
#
_cell.length_a   1.000
_cell.length_b   1.000
_cell.length_c   1.000
_cell.angle_alpha   90.00
_cell.angle_beta   90.00
_cell.angle_gamma   90.00
#
_symmetry.space_group_name_H-M   'P 1'
#
loop_
_entity.id
_entity.type
_entity.pdbx_description
1 polymer ?
#
loop_
_entity_poly.entity_id
_entity_poly.type
_entity_poly.pdbx_seq_one_letter_code
_entity_poly.pdbx_strand_id
1 'polypeptide(L)'
;MKKGSCASLLCALVVVLVVLAEARVTEAVTCNALELGPCLGAFTSSQAPSAACCNKLREQRPCLCGYIKNPSYSKYVNSPNARRVASTCGVPYPSC
;
A
#
# COMPACT_ATOMS: atom_id res chain seq x y z
N MET A 1 -18.45 38.97 31.22
CA MET A 1 -17.73 37.69 31.35
C MET A 1 -18.22 36.70 30.27
N LYS A 2 -17.29 36.28 29.40
CA LYS A 2 -17.18 34.98 28.70
C LYS A 2 -18.42 34.38 27.99
N LYS A 3 -18.91 35.01 26.90
CA LYS A 3 -19.93 34.40 25.99
C LYS A 3 -19.36 33.79 24.68
N GLY A 4 -18.07 33.99 24.39
CA GLY A 4 -17.43 33.47 23.16
C GLY A 4 -16.82 32.06 23.28
N SER A 5 -16.89 31.43 24.47
CA SER A 5 -16.09 30.23 24.75
C SER A 5 -16.68 28.96 24.13
N CYS A 6 -17.99 28.74 24.20
CA CYS A 6 -18.59 27.45 23.84
C CYS A 6 -18.60 27.20 22.32
N ALA A 7 -18.90 28.22 21.51
CA ALA A 7 -18.94 28.08 20.06
C ALA A 7 -17.55 27.78 19.47
N SER A 8 -16.50 28.41 20.01
CA SER A 8 -15.12 28.19 19.58
C SER A 8 -14.62 26.79 19.98
N LEU A 9 -14.98 26.33 21.19
CA LEU A 9 -14.68 24.98 21.67
C LEU A 9 -15.33 23.89 20.81
N LEU A 10 -16.59 24.08 20.39
CA LEU A 10 -17.31 23.13 19.53
C LEU A 10 -16.70 23.06 18.12
N CYS A 11 -16.36 24.21 17.52
CA CYS A 11 -15.69 24.24 16.21
C CYS A 11 -14.32 23.55 16.25
N ALA A 12 -13.53 23.81 17.29
CA ALA A 12 -12.24 23.14 17.47
C ALA A 12 -12.40 21.62 17.61
N LEU A 13 -13.43 21.15 18.32
CA LEU A 13 -13.71 19.73 18.48
C LEU A 13 -14.08 19.06 17.14
N VAL A 14 -14.93 19.71 16.34
CA VAL A 14 -15.33 19.20 15.01
C VAL A 14 -14.13 19.13 14.07
N VAL A 15 -13.27 20.16 14.05
CA VAL A 15 -12.05 20.16 13.24
C VAL A 15 -11.10 19.02 13.65
N VAL A 16 -10.90 18.81 14.95
CA VAL A 16 -10.07 17.69 15.47
C VAL A 16 -10.65 16.33 15.07
N LEU A 17 -11.97 16.14 15.16
CA LEU A 17 -12.63 14.90 14.74
C LEU A 17 -12.49 14.62 13.24
N VAL A 18 -12.58 15.65 12.40
CA VAL A 18 -12.36 15.52 10.94
C VAL A 18 -10.90 15.18 10.62
N VAL A 19 -9.94 15.78 11.32
CA VAL A 19 -8.50 15.46 11.15
C VAL A 19 -8.18 14.03 11.60
N LEU A 20 -8.81 13.55 12.66
CA LEU A 20 -8.66 12.17 13.13
C LEU A 20 -9.29 11.14 12.18
N ALA A 21 -10.36 11.50 11.47
CA ALA A 21 -10.97 10.63 10.46
C ALA A 21 -10.09 10.47 9.21
N GLU A 22 -9.31 11.50 8.87
CA GLU A 22 -8.36 11.49 7.75
C GLU A 22 -6.98 10.92 8.12
N ALA A 23 -6.72 10.69 9.42
CA ALA A 23 -5.53 10.01 9.89
C ALA A 23 -5.64 8.53 9.55
N ARG A 24 -5.39 8.21 8.26
CA ARG A 24 -5.12 6.85 7.82
C ARG A 24 -3.98 6.36 8.69
N VAL A 25 -4.29 5.44 9.61
CA VAL A 25 -3.31 4.64 10.32
C VAL A 25 -2.53 3.91 9.23
N THR A 26 -1.43 4.50 8.79
CA THR A 26 -0.45 3.78 8.00
C THR A 26 0.20 2.84 8.99
N GLU A 27 -0.31 1.61 9.06
CA GLU A 27 0.54 0.49 9.45
C GLU A 27 1.80 0.66 8.61
N ALA A 28 2.90 1.06 9.26
CA ALA A 28 4.13 1.38 8.59
C ALA A 28 4.74 0.08 8.09
N VAL A 29 4.18 -0.47 7.01
CA VAL A 29 4.79 -1.54 6.25
C VAL A 29 6.08 -0.95 5.73
N THR A 30 7.20 -1.46 6.25
CA THR A 30 8.51 -1.13 5.72
C THR A 30 8.55 -1.59 4.28
N CYS A 31 8.61 -0.63 3.36
CA CYS A 31 8.71 -0.91 1.93
C CYS A 31 10.06 -1.56 1.63
N ASN A 32 10.08 -2.88 1.64
CA ASN A 32 11.26 -3.68 1.35
C ASN A 32 10.92 -4.74 0.29
N ALA A 33 11.50 -4.59 -0.91
CA ALA A 33 11.26 -5.50 -2.02
C ALA A 33 11.74 -6.94 -1.73
N LEU A 34 12.65 -7.14 -0.77
CA LEU A 34 13.12 -8.46 -0.36
C LEU A 34 12.02 -9.29 0.31
N GLU A 35 10.99 -8.64 0.90
CA GLU A 35 9.82 -9.32 1.44
C GLU A 35 9.02 -10.06 0.35
N LEU A 36 9.18 -9.68 -0.92
CA LEU A 36 8.61 -10.38 -2.08
C LEU A 36 9.46 -11.58 -2.53
N GLY A 37 10.48 -11.98 -1.77
CA GLY A 37 11.30 -13.17 -2.02
C GLY A 37 10.49 -14.43 -2.38
N PRO A 38 9.39 -14.77 -1.67
CA PRO A 38 8.53 -15.89 -2.02
C PRO A 38 7.86 -15.79 -3.40
N CYS A 39 7.78 -14.60 -3.98
CA CYS A 39 7.22 -14.36 -5.32
C CYS A 39 8.26 -14.47 -6.45
N LEU A 40 9.56 -14.56 -6.15
CA LEU A 40 10.62 -14.52 -7.16
C LEU A 40 10.40 -15.57 -8.26
N GLY A 41 10.10 -16.82 -7.88
CA GLY A 41 9.81 -17.89 -8.84
C GLY A 41 8.62 -17.56 -9.75
N ALA A 42 7.55 -16.97 -9.21
CA ALA A 42 6.35 -16.61 -9.97
C ALA A 42 6.54 -15.36 -10.85
N PHE A 43 7.47 -14.48 -10.49
CA PHE A 43 7.85 -13.32 -11.31
C PHE A 43 8.81 -13.71 -12.45
N THR A 44 9.76 -14.61 -12.20
CA THR A 44 10.79 -14.98 -13.20
C THR A 44 10.39 -16.11 -14.11
N SER A 45 9.51 -17.01 -13.64
CA SER A 45 9.00 -18.14 -14.41
C SER A 45 7.49 -18.13 -14.37
N SER A 46 6.82 -18.67 -15.40
CA SER A 46 5.35 -18.67 -15.50
C SER A 46 4.63 -19.53 -14.45
N GLN A 47 5.31 -19.87 -13.35
CA GLN A 47 4.79 -20.64 -12.22
C GLN A 47 3.69 -19.86 -11.47
N ALA A 48 2.81 -20.63 -10.83
CA ALA A 48 1.77 -20.08 -9.97
C ALA A 48 2.39 -19.49 -8.68
N PRO A 49 1.86 -18.37 -8.16
CA PRO A 49 2.32 -17.82 -6.90
C PRO A 49 1.91 -18.71 -5.72
N SER A 50 2.78 -18.81 -4.72
CA SER A 50 2.48 -19.47 -3.46
C SER A 50 1.56 -18.62 -2.57
N ALA A 51 0.92 -19.22 -1.58
CA ALA A 51 0.13 -18.49 -0.59
C ALA A 51 0.97 -17.44 0.16
N ALA A 52 2.23 -17.79 0.48
CA ALA A 52 3.18 -16.87 1.11
C ALA A 52 3.50 -15.67 0.21
N CYS A 53 3.68 -15.90 -1.10
CA CYS A 53 3.84 -14.83 -2.07
C CYS A 53 2.64 -13.89 -2.05
N CYS A 54 1.42 -14.43 -2.15
CA CYS A 54 0.23 -13.59 -2.17
C CYS A 54 0.01 -12.81 -0.88
N ASN A 55 0.33 -13.38 0.28
CA ASN A 55 0.26 -12.68 1.56
C ASN A 55 1.25 -11.50 1.60
N LYS A 56 2.52 -11.74 1.24
CA LYS A 56 3.55 -10.69 1.20
C LYS A 56 3.26 -9.61 0.18
N LEU A 57 2.71 -9.97 -0.98
CA LEU A 57 2.32 -9.00 -2.01
C LEU A 57 1.15 -8.11 -1.54
N ARG A 58 0.18 -8.68 -0.80
CA ARG A 58 -0.92 -7.93 -0.19
C ARG A 58 -0.43 -6.97 0.90
N GLU A 59 0.49 -7.42 1.74
CA GLU A 59 1.15 -6.59 2.76
C GLU A 59 1.86 -5.38 2.12
N GLN A 60 2.59 -5.61 1.01
CA GLN A 60 3.38 -4.58 0.32
C GLN A 60 2.55 -3.69 -0.63
N ARG A 61 1.22 -3.82 -0.67
CA ARG A 61 0.35 -3.02 -1.54
C ARG A 61 0.59 -1.50 -1.47
N PRO A 62 0.73 -0.85 -0.29
CA PRO A 62 0.99 0.60 -0.23
C PRO A 62 2.34 1.00 -0.86
N CYS A 63 3.29 0.06 -0.96
CA CYS A 63 4.63 0.31 -1.49
C CYS A 63 4.75 0.12 -3.00
N LEU A 64 3.76 -0.50 -3.65
CA LEU A 64 3.82 -0.87 -5.07
C LEU A 64 4.08 0.32 -6.00
N CYS A 65 3.48 1.48 -5.75
CA CYS A 65 3.78 2.69 -6.53
C CYS A 65 5.24 3.11 -6.42
N GLY A 66 5.83 3.00 -5.23
CA GLY A 66 7.25 3.27 -5.01
C GLY A 66 8.13 2.33 -5.84
N TYR A 67 7.78 1.04 -5.89
CA TYR A 67 8.51 0.06 -6.71
C TYR A 67 8.34 0.30 -8.21
N ILE A 68 7.15 0.71 -8.66
CA ILE A 68 6.89 1.03 -10.07
C ILE A 68 7.71 2.24 -10.52
N LYS A 69 7.78 3.29 -9.69
CA LYS A 69 8.51 4.53 -9.98
C LYS A 69 10.02 4.39 -9.84
N ASN A 70 10.49 3.40 -9.08
CA ASN A 70 11.92 3.14 -8.93
C ASN A 70 12.47 2.41 -10.17
N PRO A 71 13.41 3.01 -10.94
CA PRO A 71 13.92 2.41 -12.18
C PRO A 71 14.56 1.03 -11.96
N SER A 72 15.19 0.79 -10.80
CA SER A 72 15.80 -0.50 -10.45
C SER A 72 14.78 -1.63 -10.33
N TYR A 73 13.55 -1.33 -9.91
CA TYR A 73 12.48 -2.31 -9.70
C TYR A 73 11.43 -2.31 -10.81
N SER A 74 11.24 -1.19 -11.51
CA SER A 74 10.23 -0.98 -12.55
C SER A 74 10.16 -2.10 -13.58
N LYS A 75 11.30 -2.58 -14.06
CA LYS A 75 11.42 -3.66 -15.06
C LYS A 75 10.86 -5.00 -14.57
N TYR A 76 10.93 -5.26 -13.27
CA TYR A 76 10.42 -6.50 -12.67
C TYR A 76 8.93 -6.37 -12.36
N VAL A 77 8.52 -5.27 -11.73
CA VAL A 77 7.13 -5.09 -11.30
C VAL A 77 6.19 -4.83 -12.48
N ASN A 78 6.65 -4.21 -13.56
CA ASN A 78 5.84 -3.99 -14.77
C ASN A 78 5.80 -5.19 -15.73
N SER A 79 6.56 -6.25 -15.46
CA SER A 79 6.61 -7.44 -16.30
C SER A 79 5.24 -8.12 -16.43
N PRO A 80 4.96 -8.82 -17.56
CA PRO A 80 3.72 -9.58 -17.72
C PRO A 80 3.48 -10.59 -16.59
N ASN A 81 4.54 -11.25 -16.12
CA ASN A 81 4.48 -12.19 -14.99
C ASN A 81 4.08 -11.50 -13.69
N ALA A 82 4.66 -10.34 -13.37
CA ALA A 82 4.30 -9.61 -12.16
C ALA A 82 2.83 -9.13 -12.18
N ARG A 83 2.33 -8.69 -13.33
CA ARG A 83 0.91 -8.34 -13.51
C ARG A 83 0.00 -9.54 -13.34
N ARG A 84 0.37 -10.70 -13.91
CA ARG A 84 -0.36 -11.96 -13.72
C ARG A 84 -0.40 -12.36 -12.25
N VAL A 85 0.74 -12.34 -11.57
CA VAL A 85 0.85 -12.68 -10.14
C VAL A 85 -0.01 -11.76 -9.28
N ALA A 86 0.03 -10.44 -9.53
CA ALA A 86 -0.83 -9.48 -8.83
C ALA A 86 -2.32 -9.82 -9.01
N SER A 87 -2.75 -10.11 -10.25
CA SER A 87 -4.12 -10.53 -10.55
C SER A 87 -4.49 -11.84 -9.84
N THR A 88 -3.63 -12.86 -9.87
CA THR A 88 -3.87 -14.14 -9.20
C THR A 88 -3.97 -13.99 -7.69
N CYS A 89 -3.17 -13.10 -7.09
CA CYS A 89 -3.18 -12.83 -5.66
C CYS A 89 -4.27 -11.84 -5.20
N GLY A 90 -5.10 -11.33 -6.12
CA GLY A 90 -6.15 -10.35 -5.83
C GLY A 90 -5.62 -8.96 -5.45
N VAL A 91 -4.41 -8.61 -5.90
CA VAL A 91 -3.78 -7.32 -5.63
C VAL A 91 -3.99 -6.41 -6.84
N PRO A 92 -4.81 -5.34 -6.72
CA PRO A 92 -5.02 -4.41 -7.82
C PRO A 92 -3.71 -3.70 -8.16
N TYR A 93 -3.40 -3.63 -9.45
CA TYR A 93 -2.23 -2.91 -9.93
C TYR A 93 -2.50 -1.41 -9.86
N PRO A 94 -1.70 -0.62 -9.13
CA PRO A 94 -2.01 0.78 -8.91
C PRO A 94 -1.69 1.62 -10.15
N SER A 95 -2.53 2.63 -10.41
CA SER A 95 -2.18 3.75 -11.29
C SER A 95 -1.36 4.75 -10.48
N CYS A 96 -0.09 4.86 -10.81
CA CYS A 96 0.90 5.74 -10.21
C CYS A 96 1.56 6.55 -11.34
#